data_AF-A0A925LJ14-F1
#
_entry.id   AF-A0A925LJ14-F1
#
_cell.length_a   1.000
_cell.length_b   1.000
_cell.length_c   1.000
_cell.angle_alpha   90.00
_cell.angle_beta   90.00
_cell.angle_gamma   90.00
#
_symmetry.space_group_name_H-M   'P 1'
#
loop_
_entity.id
_entity.type
_entity.pdbx_description
1 polymer ?
#
loop_
_entity_poly.entity_id
_entity_poly.type
_entity_poly.pdbx_seq_one_letter_code
_entity_poly.pdbx_strand_id
1 'polypeptide(L)' 'MKKLLTWLAVGLLTSAILDPIIYSMLDMPIPWTRDLLMGVGGVGCYYLLIRFRDDL' A
#
# COMPACT_ATOMS: atom_id res chain seq x y z
N MET A 1 3.69 4.46 17.79
CA MET A 1 3.60 3.53 16.64
C MET A 1 2.84 4.07 15.42
N LYS A 2 2.00 5.11 15.56
CA LYS A 2 1.22 5.69 14.45
C LYS A 2 2.07 6.05 13.21
N LYS A 3 3.25 6.66 13.39
CA LYS A 3 4.16 7.02 12.28
C LYS A 3 4.55 5.85 11.38
N LEU A 4 4.85 4.68 11.96
CA LEU A 4 5.28 3.51 11.20
C LEU A 4 4.11 2.89 10.43
N LEU A 5 2.93 2.85 11.05
CA LEU A 5 1.69 2.42 10.39
C LEU A 5 1.27 3.38 9.27
N THR A 6 1.46 4.69 9.45
CA THR A 6 1.23 5.70 8.40
C THR A 6 2.23 5.56 7.27
N TRP A 7 3.51 5.34 7.57
CA TRP A 7 4.54 5.10 6.56
C TRP A 7 4.23 3.85 5.73
N LEU A 8 3.83 2.75 6.38
CA LEU A 8 3.42 1.53 5.69
C LEU A 8 2.16 1.73 4.86
N ALA A 9 1.12 2.38 5.41
CA ALA A 9 -0.12 2.62 4.68
C ALA A 9 0.14 3.43 3.40
N VAL A 10 0.87 4.55 3.50
CA VAL A 10 1.17 5.40 2.33
C VAL A 10 2.14 4.70 1.39
N GLY A 11 3.19 4.07 1.89
CA GLY A 11 4.18 3.36 1.07
C GLY A 11 3.56 2.23 0.25
N LEU A 12 2.79 1.35 0.90
CA LEU A 12 2.13 0.21 0.23
C LEU A 12 1.09 0.67 -0.80
N LEU A 13 0.28 1.69 -0.48
CA LEU A 13 -0.69 2.25 -1.42
C LEU A 13 -0.02 2.93 -2.61
N THR A 14 1.07 3.66 -2.37
CA THR A 14 1.82 4.33 -3.43
C THR A 14 2.46 3.30 -4.35
N SER A 15 3.14 2.29 -3.80
CA SER A 15 3.75 1.21 -4.59
C SER A 15 2.71 0.42 -5.39
N ALA A 16 1.54 0.13 -4.80
CA ALA A 16 0.46 -0.57 -5.52
C ALA A 16 -0.04 0.18 -6.76
N ILE A 17 0.09 1.51 -6.80
CA ILE A 17 -0.27 2.36 -7.95
C ILE A 17 0.93 2.56 -8.89
N LEU A 18 2.12 2.77 -8.33
CA LEU A 18 3.31 3.13 -9.10
C LEU A 18 3.92 1.91 -9.81
N ASP A 19 3.90 0.74 -9.20
CA ASP A 19 4.44 -0.50 -9.78
C ASP A 19 3.84 -0.84 -11.15
N PRO A 20 2.52 -0.89 -11.35
CA PRO A 20 1.96 -1.18 -12.68
C PRO A 20 2.34 -0.12 -13.71
N ILE A 21 2.49 1.15 -13.31
CA ILE A 21 2.97 2.23 -14.19
C ILE A 21 4.43 1.96 -14.60
N ILE A 22 5.31 1.61 -13.66
CA ILE A 22 6.72 1.33 -13.94
C ILE A 22 6.86 0.10 -14.85
N TYR A 23 6.13 -0.98 -14.58
CA TYR A 23 6.19 -2.19 -15.40
C TYR A 23 5.61 -1.94 -16.79
N SER A 24 4.59 -1.10 -16.92
CA SER A 24 4.07 -0.67 -18.23
C SER A 24 5.08 0.16 -19.02
N MET A 25 5.90 0.99 -18.36
CA MET A 25 6.95 1.78 -19.00
C MET A 25 8.16 0.92 -19.44
N LEU A 26 8.37 -0.23 -18.80
CA LEU A 26 9.45 -1.17 -19.12
C LEU A 26 9.00 -2.31 -20.06
N ASP A 27 7.77 -2.26 -20.61
CA ASP A 27 7.18 -3.34 -21.43
C ASP A 27 7.26 -4.73 -20.76
N MET A 28 7.21 -4.77 -19.43
CA MET A 28 7.26 -5.98 -18.63
C MET A 28 5.87 -6.43 -18.17
N PRO A 29 5.65 -7.73 -17.95
CA PRO A 29 4.39 -8.22 -17.41
C PRO A 29 4.17 -7.65 -16.00
N ILE A 30 3.01 -7.03 -15.80
CA ILE A 30 2.61 -6.41 -14.53
C ILE A 30 2.30 -7.52 -13.51
N PRO A 31 2.96 -7.56 -12.34
CA PRO A 31 2.71 -8.55 -11.30
C PRO A 31 1.47 -8.19 -10.46
N TRP A 32 0.29 -8.26 -11.08
CA TRP A 32 -1.00 -7.86 -10.48
C TRP A 32 -1.29 -8.43 -9.09
N THR A 33 -0.88 -9.68 -8.81
CA THR A 33 -1.09 -10.30 -7.49
C THR A 33 -0.32 -9.58 -6.39
N ARG A 34 0.91 -9.11 -6.67
CA ARG A 34 1.70 -8.31 -5.74
C ARG A 34 1.04 -6.97 -5.51
N ASP A 35 0.64 -6.29 -6.58
CA ASP A 35 0.04 -4.96 -6.50
C ASP A 35 -1.28 -4.97 -5.71
N LEU A 36 -2.09 -6.02 -5.91
CA LEU A 36 -3.34 -6.22 -5.18
C LEU A 36 -3.08 -6.50 -3.69
N LEU A 37 -2.08 -7.33 -3.35
CA LEU A 37 -1.67 -7.56 -1.96
C LEU A 37 -1.13 -6.29 -1.30
N MET A 38 -0.34 -5.49 -2.01
CA MET A 38 0.16 -4.21 -1.50
C MET A 38 -0.99 -3.22 -1.29
N GLY A 39 -1.94 -3.12 -2.23
CA GLY A 39 -3.12 -2.28 -2.10
C GLY A 39 -3.96 -2.66 -0.89
N VAL A 40 -4.29 -3.95 -0.73
CA VAL A 40 -5.06 -4.47 0.41
C VAL A 40 -4.29 -4.27 1.73
N GLY A 41 -2.98 -4.51 1.73
CA GLY A 41 -2.13 -4.28 2.90
C GLY A 41 -2.11 -2.80 3.33
N GLY A 42 -2.00 -1.89 2.37
CA GLY A 42 -2.03 -0.45 2.60
C GLY A 42 -3.38 0.03 3.13
N VAL A 43 -4.49 -0.44 2.55
CA VAL A 43 -5.85 -0.18 3.05
C VAL A 43 -6.03 -0.75 4.46
N GLY A 44 -5.51 -1.95 4.72
CA GLY A 44 -5.52 -2.57 6.04
C GLY A 44 -4.78 -1.75 7.10
N CYS A 45 -3.57 -1.26 6.78
CA CYS A 45 -2.84 -0.34 7.66
C CYS A 45 -3.60 0.97 7.91
N TYR A 46 -4.25 1.52 6.87
CA TYR A 46 -5.08 2.71 6.99
C TYR A 46 -6.32 2.47 7.87
N TYR A 47 -6.98 1.33 7.72
CA TYR A 47 -8.10 0.92 8.56
C TYR A 47 -7.69 0.81 10.04
N LEU A 48 -6.53 0.19 10.31
CA LEU A 48 -6.01 0.07 11.68
C LEU A 48 -5.69 1.45 12.30
N LEU A 49 -5.18 2.40 11.52
CA LEU A 49 -4.98 3.78 11.97
C LEU A 49 -6.28 4.44 12.41
N ILE A 50 -7.39 4.21 11.69
CA ILE A 50 -8.71 4.73 12.03
C ILE A 50 -9.26 4.01 13.26
N ARG A 51 -9.21 2.66 13.25
CA ARG A 51 -9.83 1.82 14.28
C ARG A 51 -9.18 2.01 15.66
N PHE A 52 -7.87 2.19 15.71
CA PHE A 52 -7.10 2.43 16.93
C PHE A 52 -6.67 3.89 17.07
N ARG A 53 -7.38 4.82 16.42
CA ARG A 53 -7.06 6.24 16.52
C ARG A 53 -7.15 6.76 17.96
N ASP A 54 -8.19 6.30 18.66
CA ASP A 54 -8.61 6.80 19.97
C ASP A 54 -8.11 5.92 21.14
N ASP A 55 -7.68 4.68 20.85
CA ASP A 55 -7.13 3.72 21.83
C ASP A 55 -5.59 3.83 22.01
N LEU A 56 -4.90 4.67 21.23
CA LEU A 56 -3.44 4.82 21.25
C LEU A 56 -2.95 6.22 21.63
#